data_AF-A0A2S6TCC9-F1
#
_entry.id   AF-A0A2S6TCC9-F1
#
_cell.length_a   1.000
_cell.length_b   1.000
_cell.length_c   1.000
_cell.angle_alpha   90.00
_cell.angle_beta   90.00
_cell.angle_gamma   90.00
#
_symmetry.space_group_name_H-M   'P 1'
#
loop_
_entity.id
_entity.type
_entity.pdbx_description
1 polymer ?
#
loop_
_entity_poly.entity_id
_entity_poly.type
_entity_poly.pdbx_seq_one_letter_code
_entity_poly.pdbx_strand_id
1 'polypeptide(L)'
;MFIQTEPMPDINRMKFYPGEPVLVSGTLEFSDKEAAERSPLVSRLFEIEGVMQVTLYDEFVTVKKQENFNWQVLKPMILGGIMDHYSTGKPTLLEIKDPKEELEFNIKDLPEDAETINQIQEIINTRIKPAAEQMGGAVTYKAFNKGTLYVELTGPTMALVGGMTNVIGHHVPQVTAVKDFRDAIPKKGLETPEGRAIQAVLDERINPSVAGHGGHISLIDVTEDTAFIRLEGGCQGCGMADVTLKQGIEVEIKGAVPSITAVLDVTDHAGGDNPYYSPGKGGPAPY
;
A
#
# COMPACT_ATOMS: atom_id res chain seq x y z
N MET A 1 -4.11 19.25 -33.65
CA MET A 1 -3.02 18.76 -32.77
C MET A 1 -1.86 18.28 -33.63
N PHE A 2 -0.62 18.65 -33.29
CA PHE A 2 0.59 18.22 -34.02
C PHE A 2 1.52 17.52 -33.04
N ILE A 3 1.79 16.24 -33.28
CA ILE A 3 2.57 15.39 -32.36
C ILE A 3 3.99 15.25 -32.92
N GLN A 4 4.99 15.71 -32.18
CA GLN A 4 6.40 15.49 -32.54
C GLN A 4 6.88 14.12 -32.06
N THR A 5 7.84 13.53 -32.75
CA THR A 5 8.39 12.23 -32.36
C THR A 5 9.90 12.25 -32.36
N GLU A 6 10.52 11.62 -31.38
CA GLU A 6 11.98 11.54 -31.26
C GLU A 6 12.41 10.08 -31.04
N PRO A 7 13.35 9.55 -31.85
CA PRO A 7 13.90 8.23 -31.61
C PRO A 7 14.75 8.22 -30.32
N MET A 8 14.80 7.08 -29.65
CA MET A 8 15.63 6.89 -28.45
C MET A 8 16.83 5.99 -28.76
N PRO A 9 17.86 5.93 -27.88
CA PRO A 9 18.95 4.97 -28.01
C PRO A 9 18.47 3.52 -28.07
N ASP A 10 17.37 3.20 -27.37
CA ASP A 10 16.63 1.95 -27.56
C ASP A 10 15.83 2.02 -28.86
N ILE A 11 16.22 1.22 -29.85
CA ILE A 11 15.57 1.15 -31.16
C ILE A 11 14.10 0.71 -31.08
N ASN A 12 13.70 0.05 -30.00
CA ASN A 12 12.32 -0.39 -29.78
C ASN A 12 11.51 0.60 -28.95
N ARG A 13 12.07 1.78 -28.62
CA ARG A 13 11.39 2.85 -27.89
C ARG A 13 11.38 4.15 -28.68
N MET A 14 10.27 4.86 -28.62
CA MET A 14 10.12 6.17 -29.26
C MET A 14 9.36 7.11 -28.34
N LYS A 15 9.76 8.38 -28.35
CA LYS A 15 9.04 9.47 -27.67
C LYS A 15 8.02 10.11 -28.60
N PHE A 16 6.88 10.47 -28.03
CA PHE A 16 5.80 11.18 -28.68
C PHE A 16 5.45 12.40 -27.83
N TYR A 17 5.53 13.59 -28.41
CA TYR A 17 5.27 14.87 -27.77
C TYR A 17 3.93 15.40 -28.28
N PRO A 18 2.85 15.29 -27.48
CA PRO A 18 1.51 15.68 -27.91
C PRO A 18 1.35 17.19 -28.16
N GLY A 19 2.24 18.01 -27.59
CA GLY A 19 2.13 19.47 -27.59
C GLY A 19 1.15 20.01 -26.52
N GLU A 20 0.61 19.11 -25.69
CA GLU A 20 -0.22 19.38 -24.53
C GLU A 20 0.33 18.59 -23.34
N PRO A 21 0.11 19.05 -22.09
CA PRO A 21 0.56 18.33 -20.89
C PRO A 21 0.04 16.89 -20.87
N VAL A 22 0.92 15.95 -20.53
CA VAL A 22 0.63 14.52 -20.41
C VAL A 22 0.43 14.15 -18.94
N LEU A 23 1.28 14.63 -18.05
CA LEU A 23 1.09 14.56 -16.59
C LEU A 23 1.28 15.96 -16.00
N VAL A 24 0.72 16.17 -14.81
CA VAL A 24 0.99 17.39 -14.02
C VAL A 24 2.43 17.36 -13.50
N SER A 25 2.90 16.19 -13.07
CA SER A 25 4.30 15.90 -12.73
C SER A 25 4.54 14.40 -12.61
N GLY A 26 5.78 13.95 -12.81
CA GLY A 26 6.25 12.60 -12.51
C GLY A 26 6.31 11.68 -13.72
N THR A 27 6.34 10.38 -13.46
CA THR A 27 6.42 9.36 -14.52
C THR A 27 5.59 8.15 -14.12
N LEU A 28 4.72 7.70 -15.02
CA LEU A 28 3.87 6.53 -14.80
C LEU A 28 4.05 5.53 -15.93
N GLU A 29 4.38 4.30 -15.57
CA GLU A 29 4.61 3.21 -16.50
C GLU A 29 3.50 2.18 -16.44
N PHE A 30 3.14 1.67 -17.61
CA PHE A 30 2.09 0.69 -17.78
C PHE A 30 2.64 -0.41 -18.68
N SER A 31 2.49 -1.66 -18.25
CA SER A 31 3.02 -2.85 -18.96
C SER A 31 1.96 -3.92 -19.23
N ASP A 32 0.74 -3.74 -18.70
CA ASP A 32 -0.39 -4.63 -18.87
C ASP A 32 -1.70 -3.83 -19.01
N LYS A 33 -2.75 -4.51 -19.47
CA LYS A 33 -4.03 -3.88 -19.79
C LYS A 33 -4.85 -3.49 -18.56
N GLU A 34 -4.64 -4.15 -17.42
CA GLU A 34 -5.39 -3.88 -16.19
C GLU A 34 -4.87 -2.58 -15.55
N ALA A 35 -3.55 -2.42 -15.46
CA ALA A 35 -2.93 -1.17 -15.04
C ALA A 35 -3.29 0.00 -15.96
N ALA A 36 -3.45 -0.27 -17.26
CA ALA A 36 -3.79 0.72 -18.28
C ALA A 36 -5.17 1.38 -18.08
N GLU A 37 -6.11 0.75 -17.36
CA GLU A 37 -7.46 1.29 -17.12
C GLU A 37 -7.42 2.66 -16.41
N ARG A 38 -6.36 2.92 -15.63
CA ARG A 38 -6.13 4.19 -14.93
C ARG A 38 -5.74 5.36 -15.85
N SER A 39 -5.47 5.08 -17.11
CA SER A 39 -5.18 6.08 -18.13
C SER A 39 -5.96 5.80 -19.42
N PRO A 40 -6.97 6.63 -19.74
CA PRO A 40 -7.72 6.50 -20.99
C PRO A 40 -6.86 6.68 -22.24
N LEU A 41 -5.69 7.32 -22.11
CA LEU A 41 -4.67 7.41 -23.14
C LEU A 41 -3.98 6.05 -23.32
N VAL A 42 -3.48 5.48 -22.23
CA VAL A 42 -2.69 4.24 -22.24
C VAL A 42 -3.56 3.04 -22.61
N SER A 43 -4.79 2.95 -22.09
CA SER A 43 -5.77 1.92 -22.49
C SER A 43 -5.90 1.83 -24.01
N ARG A 44 -6.05 2.98 -24.67
CA ARG A 44 -6.16 3.06 -26.13
C ARG A 44 -4.87 2.65 -26.85
N LEU A 45 -3.71 2.98 -26.29
CA LEU A 45 -2.42 2.58 -26.86
C LEU A 45 -2.17 1.07 -26.73
N PHE A 46 -2.65 0.43 -25.66
CA PHE A 46 -2.57 -1.02 -25.48
C PHE A 46 -3.52 -1.85 -26.37
N GLU A 47 -4.49 -1.22 -27.01
CA GLU A 47 -5.30 -1.87 -28.06
C GLU A 47 -4.51 -2.07 -29.35
N ILE A 48 -3.42 -1.32 -29.54
CA ILE A 48 -2.56 -1.41 -30.72
C ILE A 48 -1.66 -2.64 -30.58
N GLU A 49 -1.87 -3.62 -31.46
CA GLU A 49 -1.03 -4.82 -31.52
C GLU A 49 0.44 -4.44 -31.73
N GLY A 50 1.32 -5.01 -30.90
CA GLY A 50 2.76 -4.71 -30.93
C GLY A 50 3.19 -3.63 -29.94
N VAL A 51 2.27 -2.92 -29.26
CA VAL A 51 2.59 -2.07 -28.10
C VAL A 51 2.77 -2.96 -26.87
N MET A 52 3.95 -2.92 -26.25
CA MET A 52 4.25 -3.69 -25.04
C MET A 52 4.11 -2.88 -23.76
N GLN A 53 4.43 -1.60 -23.83
CA GLN A 53 4.61 -0.77 -22.66
C GLN A 53 4.44 0.69 -23.05
N VAL A 54 3.79 1.45 -22.19
CA VAL A 54 3.59 2.88 -22.33
C VAL A 54 4.03 3.56 -21.05
N THR A 55 4.82 4.61 -21.18
CA THR A 55 5.27 5.42 -20.04
C THR A 55 4.87 6.87 -20.28
N LEU A 56 4.10 7.44 -19.35
CA LEU A 56 3.66 8.84 -19.35
C LEU A 56 4.68 9.68 -18.57
N TYR A 57 5.08 10.81 -19.13
CA TYR A 57 5.89 11.86 -18.50
C TYR A 57 5.10 13.18 -18.49
N ASP A 58 5.68 14.27 -17.99
CA ASP A 58 5.03 15.59 -17.92
C ASP A 58 4.60 16.10 -19.30
N GLU A 59 5.49 16.02 -20.30
CA GLU A 59 5.28 16.63 -21.63
C GLU A 59 5.24 15.63 -22.79
N PHE A 60 5.56 14.36 -22.53
CA PHE A 60 5.66 13.35 -23.58
C PHE A 60 5.28 11.96 -23.10
N VAL A 61 5.02 11.08 -24.05
CA VAL A 61 4.74 9.67 -23.84
C VAL A 61 5.85 8.87 -24.52
N THR A 62 6.34 7.81 -23.87
CA THR A 62 7.15 6.81 -24.56
C THR A 62 6.33 5.56 -24.82
N VAL A 63 6.54 4.96 -25.98
CA VAL A 63 6.00 3.65 -26.29
C VAL A 63 7.16 2.72 -26.57
N LYS A 64 7.13 1.53 -25.96
CA LYS A 64 8.00 0.42 -26.33
C LYS A 64 7.21 -0.59 -27.14
N LYS A 65 7.74 -0.95 -28.30
CA LYS A 65 7.16 -1.96 -29.17
C LYS A 65 7.80 -3.34 -28.96
N GLN A 66 7.11 -4.36 -29.43
CA GLN A 66 7.69 -5.69 -29.64
C GLN A 66 8.79 -5.63 -30.72
N GLU A 67 9.81 -6.49 -30.61
CA GLU A 67 10.98 -6.47 -31.51
C GLU A 67 10.62 -6.78 -32.96
N ASN A 68 9.67 -7.69 -33.18
CA ASN A 68 9.18 -8.13 -34.48
C ASN A 68 8.30 -7.07 -35.19
N PHE A 69 7.92 -5.98 -34.53
CA PHE A 69 7.14 -4.91 -35.14
C PHE A 69 8.04 -3.81 -35.71
N ASN A 70 7.59 -3.14 -36.77
CA ASN A 70 8.32 -2.02 -37.39
C ASN A 70 7.68 -0.68 -37.01
N TRP A 71 8.51 0.30 -36.63
CA TRP A 71 8.06 1.66 -36.32
C TRP A 71 7.33 2.34 -37.48
N GLN A 72 7.66 2.01 -38.74
CA GLN A 72 6.95 2.54 -39.90
C GLN A 72 5.45 2.19 -39.92
N VAL A 73 5.08 1.06 -39.29
CA VAL A 73 3.69 0.59 -39.17
C VAL A 73 3.06 1.07 -37.86
N LEU A 74 3.78 0.95 -36.74
CA LEU A 74 3.24 1.30 -35.42
C LEU A 74 3.11 2.81 -35.21
N LYS A 75 4.04 3.60 -35.73
CA LYS A 75 4.10 5.04 -35.48
C LYS A 75 2.81 5.75 -35.95
N PRO A 76 2.28 5.51 -37.17
CA PRO A 76 0.99 6.06 -37.58
C PRO A 76 -0.18 5.69 -36.64
N MET A 77 -0.24 4.43 -36.17
CA MET A 77 -1.32 3.96 -35.29
C MET A 77 -1.26 4.63 -33.91
N ILE A 78 -0.06 4.74 -33.34
CA ILE A 78 0.16 5.39 -32.04
C ILE A 78 -0.15 6.88 -32.13
N LEU A 79 0.28 7.55 -33.20
CA LEU A 79 -0.06 8.95 -33.46
C LEU A 79 -1.58 9.14 -33.54
N GLY A 80 -2.30 8.25 -34.22
CA GLY A 80 -3.76 8.24 -34.26
C GLY A 80 -4.36 8.06 -32.88
N GLY A 81 -3.91 7.08 -32.10
CA GLY A 81 -4.42 6.82 -30.75
C GLY A 81 -4.22 8.00 -29.79
N ILE A 82 -3.06 8.66 -29.84
CA ILE A 82 -2.80 9.89 -29.06
C ILE A 82 -3.72 11.03 -29.53
N MET A 83 -3.81 11.25 -30.85
CA MET A 83 -4.61 12.33 -31.41
C MET A 83 -6.10 12.17 -31.09
N ASP A 84 -6.62 10.94 -31.18
CA ASP A 84 -7.99 10.61 -30.81
C ASP A 84 -8.24 10.85 -29.33
N HIS A 85 -7.31 10.45 -28.45
CA HIS A 85 -7.43 10.69 -27.01
C HIS A 85 -7.62 12.18 -26.70
N TYR A 86 -6.69 13.02 -27.16
CA TYR A 86 -6.74 14.46 -26.87
C TYR A 86 -7.92 15.15 -27.56
N SER A 87 -8.33 14.68 -28.74
CA SER A 87 -9.55 15.19 -29.39
C SER A 87 -10.82 14.89 -28.59
N THR A 88 -10.81 13.88 -27.71
CA THR A 88 -11.94 13.62 -26.81
C THR A 88 -12.00 14.53 -25.58
N GLY A 89 -10.92 15.25 -25.25
CA GLY A 89 -10.83 16.10 -24.05
C GLY A 89 -10.84 15.34 -22.71
N LYS A 90 -10.69 14.01 -22.73
CA LYS A 90 -10.58 13.19 -21.51
C LYS A 90 -9.20 13.37 -20.85
N PRO A 91 -9.09 13.22 -19.52
CA PRO A 91 -7.80 13.31 -18.85
C PRO A 91 -6.89 12.14 -19.25
N THR A 92 -5.59 12.42 -19.29
CA THR A 92 -4.52 11.46 -19.60
C THR A 92 -4.31 10.45 -18.49
N LEU A 93 -4.47 10.87 -17.24
CA LEU A 93 -4.46 10.05 -16.05
C LEU A 93 -5.69 10.37 -15.19
N LEU A 94 -6.35 9.34 -14.67
CA LEU A 94 -7.38 9.52 -13.65
C LEU A 94 -6.67 9.81 -12.30
N GLU A 95 -6.99 10.91 -11.61
CA GLU A 95 -6.31 11.30 -10.35
C GLU A 95 -6.39 10.20 -9.27
N ILE A 96 -5.24 9.79 -8.68
CA ILE A 96 -5.16 9.04 -7.39
C ILE A 96 -3.87 9.46 -6.66
N LYS A 97 -3.94 10.07 -5.45
CA LYS A 97 -2.82 10.75 -4.75
C LYS A 97 -2.29 10.04 -3.50
N ASP A 98 -2.85 8.92 -3.04
CA ASP A 98 -2.39 8.22 -1.83
C ASP A 98 -2.59 6.69 -1.97
N PRO A 99 -1.66 5.80 -1.54
CA PRO A 99 -1.93 4.35 -1.44
C PRO A 99 -3.13 4.02 -0.54
N LYS A 100 -3.41 4.86 0.47
CA LYS A 100 -4.68 4.85 1.20
C LYS A 100 -5.84 5.30 0.33
N GLU A 101 -5.68 6.28 -0.56
CA GLU A 101 -6.72 6.66 -1.53
C GLU A 101 -6.92 5.59 -2.61
N GLU A 102 -5.87 4.88 -3.04
CA GLU A 102 -5.97 3.71 -3.93
C GLU A 102 -6.73 2.58 -3.23
N LEU A 103 -6.52 2.42 -1.92
CA LEU A 103 -7.27 1.49 -1.10
C LEU A 103 -8.70 1.93 -0.81
N GLU A 104 -8.94 3.19 -0.42
CA GLU A 104 -10.26 3.78 -0.21
C GLU A 104 -11.05 3.80 -1.53
N PHE A 105 -10.38 3.91 -2.67
CA PHE A 105 -10.98 3.82 -4.00
C PHE A 105 -11.36 2.37 -4.36
N ASN A 106 -10.51 1.38 -4.04
CA ASN A 106 -10.73 -0.04 -4.34
C ASN A 106 -11.61 -0.77 -3.31
N ILE A 107 -11.60 -0.27 -2.07
CA ILE A 107 -12.30 -0.78 -0.89
C ILE A 107 -13.21 0.33 -0.39
N LYS A 108 -14.11 0.77 -1.27
CA LYS A 108 -15.18 1.70 -0.93
C LYS A 108 -16.45 0.95 -0.59
N ASP A 109 -17.24 1.62 0.23
CA ASP A 109 -18.65 1.31 0.40
C ASP A 109 -19.36 1.38 -0.94
N LEU A 110 -20.21 0.38 -1.18
CA LEU A 110 -21.08 0.36 -2.33
C LEU A 110 -22.44 0.96 -1.95
N PRO A 111 -23.05 1.86 -2.75
CA PRO A 111 -24.33 2.48 -2.42
C PRO A 111 -25.44 1.48 -2.12
N GLU A 112 -25.42 0.32 -2.78
CA GLU A 112 -26.36 -0.79 -2.56
C GLU A 112 -26.27 -1.41 -1.15
N ASP A 113 -25.16 -1.23 -0.45
CA ASP A 113 -24.92 -1.80 0.89
C ASP A 113 -25.30 -0.82 2.03
N ALA A 114 -25.92 0.32 1.76
CA ALA A 114 -26.15 1.38 2.75
C ALA A 114 -26.91 0.91 4.02
N GLU A 115 -27.95 0.08 3.87
CA GLU A 115 -28.68 -0.46 5.03
C GLU A 115 -27.80 -1.41 5.86
N THR A 116 -27.04 -2.27 5.18
CA THR A 116 -26.06 -3.18 5.78
C THR A 116 -24.99 -2.39 6.55
N ILE A 117 -24.45 -1.32 5.94
CA ILE A 117 -23.43 -0.46 6.54
C ILE A 117 -23.97 0.22 7.80
N ASN A 118 -25.21 0.72 7.78
CA ASN A 118 -25.82 1.32 8.96
C ASN A 118 -25.94 0.33 10.12
N GLN A 119 -26.38 -0.91 9.85
CA GLN A 119 -26.44 -1.96 10.87
C GLN A 119 -25.04 -2.32 11.41
N ILE A 120 -24.05 -2.43 10.53
CA ILE A 120 -22.65 -2.66 10.92
C ILE A 120 -22.17 -1.55 11.85
N GLN A 121 -22.37 -0.29 11.47
CA GLN A 121 -21.94 0.87 12.27
C GLN A 121 -22.66 0.93 13.62
N GLU A 122 -23.95 0.60 13.68
CA GLU A 122 -24.69 0.52 14.94
C GLU A 122 -24.08 -0.52 15.88
N ILE A 123 -23.80 -1.73 15.38
CA ILE A 123 -23.19 -2.82 16.18
C ILE A 123 -21.77 -2.42 16.62
N ILE A 124 -20.99 -1.82 15.73
CA ILE A 124 -19.65 -1.33 16.06
C ILE A 124 -19.72 -0.32 17.20
N ASN A 125 -20.62 0.67 17.12
CA ASN A 125 -20.72 1.73 18.11
C ASN A 125 -21.29 1.25 19.45
N THR A 126 -22.26 0.32 19.42
CA THR A 126 -22.99 -0.10 20.63
C THR A 126 -22.34 -1.28 21.36
N ARG A 127 -21.57 -2.12 20.67
CA ARG A 127 -20.99 -3.35 21.25
C ARG A 127 -19.48 -3.44 21.10
N ILE A 128 -18.94 -3.18 19.91
CA ILE A 128 -17.53 -3.44 19.62
C ILE A 128 -16.62 -2.36 20.22
N LYS A 129 -16.93 -1.07 20.01
CA LYS A 129 -16.15 0.04 20.56
C LYS A 129 -16.05 -0.01 22.09
N PRO A 130 -17.14 -0.21 22.85
CA PRO A 130 -17.04 -0.36 24.31
C PRO A 130 -16.13 -1.52 24.74
N ALA A 131 -16.20 -2.67 24.04
CA ALA A 131 -15.34 -3.81 24.34
C ALA A 131 -13.86 -3.53 24.03
N ALA A 132 -13.59 -2.83 22.94
CA ALA A 132 -12.24 -2.41 22.56
C ALA A 132 -11.64 -1.40 23.55
N GLU A 133 -12.43 -0.43 23.99
CA GLU A 133 -12.03 0.55 25.00
C GLU A 133 -11.72 -0.11 26.34
N GLN A 134 -12.50 -1.11 26.75
CA GLN A 134 -12.21 -1.91 27.96
C GLN A 134 -10.90 -2.68 27.87
N MET A 135 -10.48 -3.05 26.67
CA MET A 135 -9.18 -3.66 26.41
C MET A 135 -8.05 -2.63 26.24
N GLY A 136 -8.32 -1.33 26.32
CA GLY A 136 -7.32 -0.29 26.13
C GLY A 136 -6.95 -0.02 24.67
N GLY A 137 -7.83 -0.35 23.72
CA GLY A 137 -7.65 -0.05 22.30
C GLY A 137 -8.90 0.57 21.67
N ALA A 138 -8.93 0.68 20.35
CA ALA A 138 -10.10 1.18 19.62
C ALA A 138 -10.33 0.43 18.31
N VAL A 139 -11.58 0.49 17.83
CA VAL A 139 -12.01 -0.05 16.53
C VAL A 139 -12.74 1.06 15.77
N THR A 140 -12.27 1.33 14.55
CA THR A 140 -12.86 2.34 13.67
C THR A 140 -13.30 1.68 12.36
N TYR A 141 -14.56 1.89 11.98
CA TYR A 141 -15.06 1.47 10.67
C TYR A 141 -14.30 2.19 9.55
N LYS A 142 -13.93 1.47 8.48
CA LYS A 142 -13.33 2.06 7.28
C LYS A 142 -14.17 1.83 6.02
N ALA A 143 -14.54 0.58 5.74
CA ALA A 143 -15.33 0.24 4.57
C ALA A 143 -15.97 -1.14 4.69
N PHE A 144 -16.98 -1.39 3.87
CA PHE A 144 -17.57 -2.71 3.64
C PHE A 144 -17.67 -2.96 2.15
N ASN A 145 -17.06 -4.04 1.67
CA ASN A 145 -17.06 -4.39 0.25
C ASN A 145 -17.05 -5.91 0.07
N LYS A 146 -17.96 -6.43 -0.78
CA LYS A 146 -18.04 -7.86 -1.16
C LYS A 146 -18.01 -8.81 0.06
N GLY A 147 -18.77 -8.46 1.10
CA GLY A 147 -18.88 -9.28 2.32
C GLY A 147 -17.69 -9.22 3.27
N THR A 148 -16.70 -8.35 3.00
CA THR A 148 -15.58 -8.10 3.90
C THR A 148 -15.75 -6.73 4.56
N LEU A 149 -15.75 -6.72 5.89
CA LEU A 149 -15.71 -5.52 6.71
C LEU A 149 -14.26 -5.15 7.01
N TYR A 150 -13.88 -3.94 6.64
CA TYR A 150 -12.57 -3.36 6.91
C TYR A 150 -12.67 -2.39 8.09
N VAL A 151 -11.88 -2.66 9.12
CA VAL A 151 -11.80 -1.86 10.33
C VAL A 151 -10.36 -1.46 10.60
N GLU A 152 -10.13 -0.28 11.14
CA GLU A 152 -8.83 0.07 11.71
C GLU A 152 -8.84 -0.26 13.19
N LEU A 153 -7.86 -1.08 13.59
CA LEU A 153 -7.70 -1.58 14.95
C LEU A 153 -6.48 -0.91 15.59
N THR A 154 -6.64 -0.46 16.83
CA THR A 154 -5.56 0.13 17.65
C THR A 154 -5.53 -0.52 19.02
N GLY A 155 -4.38 -0.49 19.68
CA GLY A 155 -4.14 -1.20 20.92
C GLY A 155 -4.24 -2.72 20.77
N PRO A 156 -4.51 -3.45 21.86
CA PRO A 156 -4.56 -4.92 21.86
C PRO A 156 -5.88 -5.48 21.28
N THR A 157 -6.46 -4.83 20.27
CA THR A 157 -7.78 -5.16 19.71
C THR A 157 -7.76 -6.21 18.61
N MET A 158 -6.58 -6.65 18.16
CA MET A 158 -6.43 -7.77 17.20
C MET A 158 -7.19 -9.03 17.64
N ALA A 159 -7.19 -9.32 18.95
CA ALA A 159 -7.89 -10.48 19.50
C ALA A 159 -9.42 -10.43 19.28
N LEU A 160 -9.99 -9.23 19.03
CA LEU A 160 -11.41 -9.06 18.77
C LEU A 160 -11.81 -9.48 17.35
N VAL A 161 -10.89 -9.64 16.39
CA VAL A 161 -11.23 -9.93 14.98
C VAL A 161 -12.13 -11.16 14.83
N GLY A 162 -11.79 -12.26 15.50
CA GLY A 162 -12.61 -13.47 15.50
C GLY A 162 -13.99 -13.25 16.13
N GLY A 163 -14.03 -12.54 17.27
CA GLY A 163 -15.28 -12.22 17.96
C GLY A 163 -16.19 -11.27 17.18
N MET A 164 -15.62 -10.25 16.53
CA MET A 164 -16.32 -9.29 15.69
C MET A 164 -16.97 -9.97 14.50
N THR A 165 -16.26 -10.88 13.82
CA THR A 165 -16.82 -11.65 12.70
C THR A 165 -18.07 -12.41 13.14
N ASN A 166 -18.03 -13.02 14.32
CA ASN A 166 -19.15 -13.80 14.85
C ASN A 166 -20.33 -12.91 15.31
N VAL A 167 -20.05 -11.85 16.07
CA VAL A 167 -21.07 -10.93 16.60
C VAL A 167 -21.75 -10.16 15.47
N ILE A 168 -20.98 -9.60 14.54
CA ILE A 168 -21.50 -8.83 13.42
C ILE A 168 -22.20 -9.78 12.44
N GLY A 169 -21.57 -10.90 12.06
CA GLY A 169 -22.17 -11.88 11.15
C GLY A 169 -23.50 -12.45 11.62
N HIS A 170 -23.72 -12.58 12.94
CA HIS A 170 -25.01 -13.00 13.49
C HIS A 170 -26.15 -12.00 13.22
N HIS A 171 -25.85 -10.69 13.21
CA HIS A 171 -26.85 -9.63 13.03
C HIS A 171 -26.88 -9.13 11.57
N VAL A 172 -25.78 -9.28 10.85
CA VAL A 172 -25.55 -8.84 9.48
C VAL A 172 -24.91 -10.01 8.70
N PRO A 173 -25.72 -10.96 8.20
CA PRO A 173 -25.22 -12.18 7.52
C PRO A 173 -24.37 -11.91 6.28
N GLN A 174 -24.45 -10.70 5.72
CA GLN A 174 -23.63 -10.26 4.59
C GLN A 174 -22.15 -10.10 4.98
N VAL A 175 -21.84 -9.91 6.28
CA VAL A 175 -20.46 -9.84 6.77
C VAL A 175 -19.91 -11.25 6.94
N THR A 176 -19.07 -11.65 5.99
CA THR A 176 -18.41 -12.98 5.96
C THR A 176 -17.00 -12.95 6.51
N ALA A 177 -16.35 -11.79 6.52
CA ALA A 177 -15.00 -11.61 7.03
C ALA A 177 -14.82 -10.21 7.63
N VAL A 178 -13.95 -10.11 8.64
CA VAL A 178 -13.45 -8.84 9.19
C VAL A 178 -11.94 -8.79 9.02
N LYS A 179 -11.42 -7.69 8.46
CA LYS A 179 -9.98 -7.48 8.24
C LYS A 179 -9.55 -6.14 8.81
N ASP A 180 -8.29 -6.07 9.26
CA ASP A 180 -7.66 -4.79 9.50
C ASP A 180 -7.46 -4.06 8.15
N PHE A 181 -7.87 -2.81 8.09
CA PHE A 181 -7.71 -1.94 6.94
C PHE A 181 -6.23 -1.83 6.50
N ARG A 182 -5.29 -1.89 7.44
CA ARG A 182 -3.84 -1.83 7.18
C ARG A 182 -3.31 -3.08 6.48
N ASP A 183 -3.95 -4.22 6.69
CA ASP A 183 -3.58 -5.47 6.02
C ASP A 183 -4.22 -5.63 4.65
N ALA A 184 -5.20 -4.78 4.34
CA ALA A 184 -5.78 -4.70 3.01
C ALA A 184 -4.92 -3.88 2.04
N ILE A 185 -4.05 -2.98 2.56
CA ILE A 185 -3.12 -2.18 1.75
C ILE A 185 -2.18 -3.12 0.96
N PRO A 186 -2.13 -3.07 -0.39
CA PRO A 186 -1.17 -3.84 -1.16
C PRO A 186 0.26 -3.47 -0.75
N LYS A 187 0.92 -4.40 -0.07
CA LYS A 187 2.29 -4.23 0.46
C LYS A 187 3.28 -4.65 -0.62
N LYS A 188 3.28 -3.94 -1.75
CA LYS A 188 4.09 -4.28 -2.94
C LYS A 188 5.59 -4.35 -2.60
N GLY A 189 6.02 -3.65 -1.55
CA GLY A 189 7.36 -3.72 -1.01
C GLY A 189 7.79 -5.10 -0.53
N LEU A 190 6.85 -5.96 -0.12
CA LEU A 190 7.16 -7.33 0.30
C LEU A 190 7.58 -8.24 -0.86
N GLU A 191 7.11 -7.95 -2.07
CA GLU A 191 7.41 -8.75 -3.28
C GLU A 191 8.71 -8.35 -3.97
N THR A 192 9.34 -7.26 -3.51
CA THR A 192 10.63 -6.80 -4.05
C THR A 192 11.76 -7.73 -3.63
N PRO A 193 12.90 -7.75 -4.36
CA PRO A 193 14.10 -8.44 -3.90
C PRO A 193 14.52 -8.02 -2.49
N GLU A 194 14.39 -6.73 -2.17
CA GLU A 194 14.67 -6.16 -0.85
C GLU A 194 13.71 -6.72 0.19
N GLY A 195 12.39 -6.66 -0.05
CA GLY A 195 11.38 -7.22 0.85
C GLY A 195 11.60 -8.70 1.13
N ARG A 196 11.86 -9.50 0.09
CA ARG A 196 12.21 -10.92 0.24
C ARG A 196 13.50 -11.15 1.03
N ALA A 197 14.52 -10.34 0.80
CA ALA A 197 15.79 -10.44 1.51
C ALA A 197 15.63 -10.06 3.00
N ILE A 198 14.90 -9.00 3.29
CA ILE A 198 14.59 -8.59 4.67
C ILE A 198 13.75 -9.67 5.36
N GLN A 199 12.75 -10.23 4.68
CA GLN A 199 11.94 -11.32 5.21
C GLN A 199 12.81 -12.54 5.56
N ALA A 200 13.76 -12.93 4.69
CA ALA A 200 14.69 -14.01 4.99
C ALA A 200 15.59 -13.70 6.20
N VAL A 201 16.07 -12.46 6.34
CA VAL A 201 16.85 -12.06 7.54
C VAL A 201 16.01 -12.17 8.80
N LEU A 202 14.75 -11.74 8.75
CA LEU A 202 13.83 -11.87 9.86
C LEU A 202 13.64 -13.34 10.23
N ASP A 203 13.32 -14.21 9.27
CA ASP A 203 12.98 -15.60 9.54
C ASP A 203 14.18 -16.47 9.93
N GLU A 204 15.34 -16.24 9.33
CA GLU A 204 16.51 -17.10 9.51
C GLU A 204 17.46 -16.63 10.60
N ARG A 205 17.47 -15.32 10.94
CA ARG A 205 18.50 -14.72 11.80
C ARG A 205 17.90 -14.02 13.02
N ILE A 206 16.88 -13.18 12.81
CA ILE A 206 16.34 -12.33 13.89
C ILE A 206 15.29 -13.06 14.72
N ASN A 207 14.24 -13.60 14.09
CA ASN A 207 13.13 -14.31 14.75
C ASN A 207 13.58 -15.50 15.60
N PRO A 208 14.54 -16.34 15.17
CA PRO A 208 15.08 -17.39 16.03
C PRO A 208 15.71 -16.87 17.32
N SER A 209 16.33 -15.68 17.27
CA SER A 209 17.00 -15.06 18.41
C SER A 209 15.99 -14.44 19.40
N VAL A 210 14.91 -13.82 18.89
CA VAL A 210 13.90 -13.16 19.74
C VAL A 210 12.82 -14.11 20.24
N ALA A 211 12.61 -15.24 19.56
CA ALA A 211 11.65 -16.27 19.96
C ALA A 211 11.96 -16.85 21.35
N GLY A 212 13.24 -16.92 21.74
CA GLY A 212 13.67 -17.35 23.08
C GLY A 212 13.13 -16.47 24.22
N HIS A 213 12.73 -15.24 23.90
CA HIS A 213 12.10 -14.28 24.80
C HIS A 213 10.59 -14.11 24.54
N GLY A 214 10.00 -15.02 23.74
CA GLY A 214 8.59 -14.95 23.34
C GLY A 214 8.28 -13.80 22.39
N GLY A 215 9.31 -13.22 21.75
CA GLY A 215 9.16 -12.14 20.77
C GLY A 215 9.04 -12.64 19.34
N HIS A 216 8.41 -11.85 18.49
CA HIS A 216 8.36 -12.07 17.04
C HIS A 216 8.40 -10.72 16.32
N ILE A 217 9.00 -10.67 15.12
CA ILE A 217 9.06 -9.47 14.31
C ILE A 217 8.52 -9.79 12.91
N SER A 218 7.53 -9.02 12.51
CA SER A 218 6.85 -9.10 11.23
C SER A 218 7.30 -7.96 10.32
N LEU A 219 7.67 -8.26 9.08
CA LEU A 219 7.83 -7.23 8.05
C LEU A 219 6.44 -6.79 7.58
N ILE A 220 6.18 -5.49 7.66
CA ILE A 220 4.90 -4.91 7.24
C ILE A 220 5.00 -4.49 5.79
N ASP A 221 5.95 -3.64 5.41
CA ASP A 221 6.14 -3.25 4.01
C ASP A 221 7.56 -2.71 3.81
N VAL A 222 7.94 -2.50 2.55
CA VAL A 222 9.17 -1.82 2.18
C VAL A 222 8.84 -0.75 1.15
N THR A 223 9.03 0.53 1.50
CA THR A 223 8.85 1.63 0.56
C THR A 223 10.18 2.29 0.30
N GLU A 224 10.60 2.30 -0.96
CA GLU A 224 11.87 2.91 -1.38
C GLU A 224 13.07 2.34 -0.59
N ASP A 225 13.61 3.12 0.33
CA ASP A 225 14.76 2.79 1.17
C ASP A 225 14.38 2.53 2.65
N THR A 226 13.08 2.43 2.93
CA THR A 226 12.56 2.32 4.30
C THR A 226 11.79 1.01 4.48
N ALA A 227 12.19 0.22 5.47
CA ALA A 227 11.48 -1.00 5.88
C ALA A 227 10.59 -0.72 7.10
N PHE A 228 9.33 -1.14 7.05
CA PHE A 228 8.39 -1.02 8.16
C PHE A 228 8.24 -2.37 8.85
N ILE A 229 8.54 -2.44 10.14
CA ILE A 229 8.47 -3.66 10.94
C ILE A 229 7.49 -3.50 12.09
N ARG A 230 6.95 -4.63 12.55
CA ARG A 230 6.09 -4.71 13.73
C ARG A 230 6.66 -5.74 14.70
N LEU A 231 6.74 -5.34 15.96
CA LEU A 231 7.21 -6.13 17.08
C LEU A 231 5.97 -6.74 17.76
N GLU A 232 6.01 -8.05 17.93
CA GLU A 232 4.92 -8.86 18.47
C GLU A 232 5.41 -9.68 19.68
N GLY A 233 4.45 -10.14 20.49
CA GLY A 233 4.74 -10.94 21.69
C GLY A 233 5.55 -10.18 22.74
N GLY A 234 6.56 -10.83 23.33
CA GLY A 234 7.43 -10.25 24.36
C GLY A 234 8.19 -8.99 23.92
N CYS A 235 8.27 -8.73 22.62
CA CYS A 235 8.89 -7.51 22.06
C CYS A 235 7.96 -6.28 22.09
N GLN A 236 6.65 -6.47 22.20
CA GLN A 236 5.68 -5.37 22.14
C GLN A 236 5.76 -4.43 23.37
N GLY A 237 6.06 -4.98 24.56
CA GLY A 237 5.99 -4.26 25.85
C GLY A 237 7.31 -4.15 26.62
N CYS A 238 8.46 -4.46 26.01
CA CYS A 238 9.75 -4.40 26.71
C CYS A 238 10.34 -2.97 26.65
N GLY A 239 10.36 -2.26 27.78
CA GLY A 239 10.93 -0.91 27.88
C GLY A 239 12.45 -0.78 27.62
N MET A 240 13.14 -1.91 27.39
CA MET A 240 14.54 -1.96 26.96
C MET A 240 14.72 -2.34 25.47
N ALA A 241 13.66 -2.75 24.77
CA ALA A 241 13.75 -3.18 23.38
C ALA A 241 14.02 -2.02 22.41
N ASP A 242 13.65 -0.80 22.75
CA ASP A 242 13.74 0.35 21.85
C ASP A 242 15.15 0.69 21.38
N VAL A 243 16.18 0.38 22.18
CA VAL A 243 17.57 0.73 21.80
C VAL A 243 18.31 -0.50 21.29
N THR A 244 18.27 -1.63 22.01
CA THR A 244 19.08 -2.81 21.65
C THR A 244 18.47 -3.65 20.54
N LEU A 245 17.14 -3.80 20.51
CA LEU A 245 16.47 -4.55 19.45
C LEU A 245 16.35 -3.70 18.19
N LYS A 246 15.93 -2.42 18.27
CA LYS A 246 15.84 -1.57 17.06
C LYS A 246 17.20 -1.40 16.38
N GLN A 247 18.26 -1.11 17.14
CA GLN A 247 19.60 -1.00 16.56
C GLN A 247 20.13 -2.35 16.07
N GLY A 248 19.85 -3.45 16.76
CA GLY A 248 20.27 -4.79 16.31
C GLY A 248 19.57 -5.22 15.02
N ILE A 249 18.25 -5.04 14.95
CA ILE A 249 17.42 -5.34 13.78
C ILE A 249 17.82 -4.45 12.61
N GLU A 250 17.95 -3.14 12.85
CA GLU A 250 18.35 -2.19 11.82
C GLU A 250 19.75 -2.50 11.28
N VAL A 251 20.73 -2.81 12.14
CA VAL A 251 22.08 -3.20 11.71
C VAL A 251 22.05 -4.49 10.89
N GLU A 252 21.31 -5.51 11.33
CA GLU A 252 21.23 -6.78 10.62
C GLU A 252 20.53 -6.66 9.27
N ILE A 253 19.42 -5.91 9.22
CA ILE A 253 18.70 -5.62 7.98
C ILE A 253 19.57 -4.82 7.02
N LYS A 254 20.22 -3.74 7.46
CA LYS A 254 21.11 -2.92 6.63
C LYS A 254 22.36 -3.68 6.18
N GLY A 255 22.86 -4.58 7.02
CA GLY A 255 24.00 -5.44 6.71
C GLY A 255 23.69 -6.43 5.58
N ALA A 256 22.47 -6.98 5.57
CA ALA A 256 22.02 -7.90 4.53
C ALA A 256 21.47 -7.19 3.29
N VAL A 257 20.86 -6.01 3.47
CA VAL A 257 20.20 -5.22 2.41
C VAL A 257 20.68 -3.76 2.50
N PRO A 258 21.84 -3.42 1.90
CA PRO A 258 22.44 -2.08 2.02
C PRO A 258 21.65 -0.94 1.37
N SER A 259 20.64 -1.24 0.54
CA SER A 259 19.74 -0.24 -0.05
C SER A 259 18.72 0.32 0.95
N ILE A 260 18.54 -0.33 2.10
CA ILE A 260 17.67 0.17 3.16
C ILE A 260 18.45 1.19 4.02
N THR A 261 17.95 2.41 4.11
CA THR A 261 18.53 3.50 4.90
C THR A 261 17.80 3.70 6.24
N ALA A 262 16.56 3.22 6.37
CA ALA A 262 15.76 3.34 7.58
C ALA A 262 14.93 2.07 7.86
N VAL A 263 14.81 1.73 9.14
CA VAL A 263 13.88 0.70 9.63
C VAL A 263 12.96 1.35 10.65
N LEU A 264 11.67 1.40 10.34
CA LEU A 264 10.65 2.06 11.15
C LEU A 264 9.76 1.03 11.83
N ASP A 265 9.56 1.24 13.13
CA ASP A 265 8.68 0.44 13.95
C ASP A 265 7.26 1.02 13.93
N VAL A 266 6.28 0.22 13.51
CA VAL A 266 4.85 0.59 13.47
C VAL A 266 4.03 -0.07 14.59
N THR A 267 4.69 -0.60 15.62
CA THR A 267 4.07 -1.28 16.75
C THR A 267 3.32 -0.32 17.65
N ASP A 268 2.16 -0.77 18.13
CA ASP A 268 1.46 -0.11 19.22
C ASP A 268 2.01 -0.57 20.58
N HIS A 269 3.06 0.12 21.03
CA HIS A 269 3.73 -0.16 22.31
C HIS A 269 2.88 0.18 23.54
N ALA A 270 1.79 0.94 23.38
CA ALA A 270 0.89 1.26 24.48
C ALA A 270 -0.05 0.09 24.85
N GLY A 271 -0.20 -0.89 23.94
CA GLY A 271 -1.14 -2.01 24.10
C GLY A 271 -0.60 -3.29 24.73
N GLY A 272 0.65 -3.31 25.21
CA GLY A 272 1.25 -4.50 25.83
C GLY A 272 0.89 -4.67 27.31
N ASP A 273 0.80 -5.91 27.79
CA ASP A 273 0.57 -6.31 29.19
C ASP A 273 1.78 -6.00 30.11
N ASN A 274 2.36 -4.80 30.05
CA ASN A 274 3.20 -4.24 31.11
C ASN A 274 3.48 -2.72 30.89
N PRO A 275 2.63 -1.81 31.39
CA PRO A 275 2.77 -0.39 31.16
C PRO A 275 3.79 0.21 32.13
N TYR A 276 5.00 0.53 31.69
CA TYR A 276 5.87 1.42 32.45
C TYR A 276 6.60 2.43 31.57
N TYR A 277 5.84 3.43 31.10
CA TYR A 277 6.32 4.80 31.12
C TYR A 277 5.16 5.79 31.20
N SER A 278 4.88 6.26 32.42
CA SER A 278 4.29 7.59 32.60
C SER A 278 5.42 8.61 32.38
N PRO A 279 5.33 9.55 31.43
CA PRO A 279 6.29 10.64 31.35
C PRO A 279 6.26 11.40 32.67
N GLY A 280 7.35 11.30 33.42
CA GLY A 280 7.52 11.97 34.69
C GLY A 280 7.31 13.47 34.50
N LYS A 281 6.34 14.02 35.24
CA LYS A 281 6.21 15.46 35.44
C LYS A 281 7.60 16.05 35.72
N GLY A 282 7.98 17.05 34.94
CA GLY A 282 9.21 17.81 35.15
C GLY A 282 9.30 18.30 36.59
N GLY A 283 10.23 17.70 37.34
CA GLY A 283 10.77 18.26 38.57
C GLY A 283 12.12 18.90 38.26
N PRO A 284 12.44 20.07 38.84
CA PRO A 284 13.67 20.78 38.51
C PRO A 284 14.88 20.00 38.99
N ALA A 285 15.96 20.02 38.20
CA ALA A 285 17.23 19.40 38.52
C ALA A 285 17.85 20.05 39.77
N PRO A 286 18.29 19.26 40.77
CA PRO A 286 19.25 19.73 41.75
C PRO A 286 20.68 19.46 41.25
N TYR A 287 21.45 20.54 41.28
CA TYR A 287 22.90 20.74 41.09
C TYR A 287 23.82 19.52 40.98
#